data_AF-A0A239CWX3-F1
#
_entry.id   AF-A0A239CWX3-F1
#
_cell.length_a   1.000
_cell.length_b   1.000
_cell.length_c   1.000
_cell.angle_alpha   90.00
_cell.angle_beta   90.00
_cell.angle_gamma   90.00
#
_symmetry.space_group_name_H-M   'P 1'
#
loop_
_entity.id
_entity.type
_entity.pdbx_description
1 polymer ?
#
loop_
_entity_poly.entity_id
_entity_poly.type
_entity_poly.pdbx_seq_one_letter_code
_entity_poly.pdbx_strand_id
1 'polypeptide(L)' 'MIKEHLTADELIWMFHEKLAGSNLRHARIAIIPSGRWDWSALTNASQRRQFPKLASMVAGIETQLRDRYSLK' A
#
# COMPACT_ATOMS: atom_id res chain seq x y z
N MET A 1 20.08 3.15 5.64
CA MET A 1 19.67 3.56 4.29
C MET A 1 18.88 4.84 4.42
N ILE A 2 19.20 5.88 3.64
CA ILE A 2 18.41 7.12 3.62
C ILE A 2 17.14 6.80 2.82
N LYS A 3 15.96 7.00 3.42
CA LYS A 3 14.68 6.81 2.72
C LYS A 3 14.39 8.04 1.88
N GLU A 4 13.84 7.84 0.69
CA GLU A 4 13.36 8.91 -0.16
C GLU A 4 12.05 9.48 0.41
N HIS A 5 11.83 10.77 0.18
CA HIS A 5 10.66 11.50 0.68
C HIS A 5 9.61 11.62 -0.41
N LEU A 6 8.36 11.25 -0.11
CA LEU A 6 7.25 11.30 -1.06
C LEU A 6 5.98 11.90 -0.45
N THR A 7 5.12 12.49 -1.28
CA THR A 7 3.78 12.95 -0.86
C THR A 7 2.86 11.75 -0.62
N ALA A 8 1.75 12.00 0.07
CA ALA A 8 0.66 11.03 0.15
C ALA A 8 0.15 10.61 -1.23
N ASP A 9 0.02 11.55 -2.18
CA ASP A 9 -0.46 11.26 -3.53
C ASP A 9 0.50 10.37 -4.31
N GLU A 10 1.81 10.61 -4.20
CA GLU A 10 2.86 9.77 -4.79
C GLU A 10 2.82 8.37 -4.19
N LEU A 11 2.65 8.25 -2.87
CA LEU A 11 2.50 6.96 -2.19
C LEU A 11 1.28 6.19 -2.73
N ILE A 12 0.12 6.85 -2.79
CA ILE A 12 -1.14 6.26 -3.26
C ILE A 12 -0.94 5.75 -4.69
N TRP A 13 -0.40 6.58 -5.58
CA TRP A 13 -0.15 6.22 -6.96
C TRP A 13 0.79 5.00 -7.08
N MET A 14 1.95 5.04 -6.41
CA MET A 14 2.93 3.95 -6.45
C MET A 14 2.37 2.63 -5.90
N PHE A 15 1.55 2.69 -4.85
CA PHE A 15 0.91 1.52 -4.30
C PHE A 15 -0.05 0.90 -5.32
N HIS A 16 -0.91 1.72 -5.94
CA HIS A 16 -1.87 1.23 -6.93
C HIS A 16 -1.21 0.70 -8.20
N GLU A 17 -0.10 1.29 -8.66
CA GLU A 17 0.69 0.75 -9.77
C GLU A 17 1.23 -0.65 -9.46
N LYS A 18 1.80 -0.85 -8.26
CA LYS A 18 2.25 -2.19 -7.81
C LYS A 18 1.11 -3.20 -7.72
N LEU A 19 -0.07 -2.74 -7.28
CA LEU A 19 -1.26 -3.58 -7.22
C LEU A 19 -1.80 -3.92 -8.62
N ALA A 20 -1.75 -2.97 -9.57
CA ALA A 20 -2.21 -3.14 -10.94
C ALA A 20 -1.39 -4.18 -11.71
N GLY A 21 -0.09 -4.29 -11.40
CA GLY A 21 0.80 -5.35 -11.91
C GLY A 21 0.55 -6.75 -11.34
N SER A 22 -0.43 -6.91 -10.44
CA SER A 22 -0.74 -8.18 -9.79
C SER A 22 -2.06 -8.79 -10.26
N ASN A 23 -2.28 -10.06 -9.90
CA ASN A 23 -3.56 -10.76 -10.13
C ASN A 23 -4.73 -10.17 -9.33
N LEU A 24 -4.48 -9.18 -8.45
CA LEU A 24 -5.47 -8.55 -7.57
C LEU A 24 -5.71 -7.07 -7.92
N ARG A 25 -5.46 -6.68 -9.17
CA ARG A 25 -5.65 -5.31 -9.70
C ARG A 25 -7.01 -4.66 -9.43
N HIS A 26 -8.06 -5.43 -9.15
CA HIS A 26 -9.40 -4.91 -8.86
C HIS A 26 -9.74 -4.88 -7.35
N ALA A 27 -8.79 -5.23 -6.48
CA ALA A 27 -8.98 -5.12 -5.04
C ALA A 27 -9.14 -3.65 -4.65
N ARG A 28 -10.14 -3.37 -3.82
CA ARG A 28 -10.38 -2.01 -3.32
C ARG A 28 -9.54 -1.85 -2.07
N ILE A 29 -8.49 -1.06 -2.20
CA ILE A 29 -7.54 -0.78 -1.14
C ILE A 29 -7.49 0.74 -0.98
N ALA A 30 -7.69 1.19 0.25
CA ALA A 30 -7.52 2.57 0.64
C ALA A 30 -6.15 2.72 1.30
N ILE A 31 -5.35 3.68 0.85
CA ILE A 31 -4.10 4.05 1.49
C ILE A 31 -4.37 5.28 2.34
N ILE A 32 -4.18 5.16 3.65
CA ILE A 32 -4.48 6.20 4.62
C ILE A 32 -3.18 6.65 5.27
N PRO A 33 -2.69 7.87 4.96
CA PRO A 33 -1.63 8.50 5.73
C PRO A 33 -2.08 8.69 7.18
N SER A 34 -1.28 8.22 8.13
CA SER A 34 -1.51 8.31 9.56
C SER A 34 -0.36 9.08 10.23
N GLY A 35 -0.52 10.39 10.37
CA GLY A 35 0.47 11.25 11.01
C GLY A 35 1.70 11.55 10.15
N ARG A 36 2.76 12.05 10.79
CA ARG A 36 3.84 12.79 10.12
C ARG A 36 4.74 11.93 9.20
N TRP A 37 4.71 10.60 9.32
CA TRP A 37 5.59 9.70 8.54
C TRP A 37 5.03 8.28 8.31
N ASP A 38 3.83 7.97 8.80
CA ASP A 38 3.25 6.62 8.77
C ASP A 38 1.98 6.58 7.94
N TRP A 39 1.61 5.39 7.47
CA TRP A 39 0.44 5.17 6.62
C TRP A 39 0.01 3.71 6.66
N SER A 40 -1.26 3.43 6.37
CA SER A 40 -1.81 2.07 6.37
C SER A 40 -2.57 1.77 5.09
N ALA A 41 -2.44 0.55 4.56
CA ALA A 41 -3.31 0.05 3.50
C ALA A 41 -4.48 -0.74 4.10
N LEU A 42 -5.70 -0.26 3.89
CA LEU A 42 -6.92 -0.90 4.37
C LEU A 42 -7.73 -1.46 3.20
N THR A 43 -8.32 -2.63 3.41
CA THR A 43 -9.31 -3.20 2.50
C THR A 43 -10.55 -3.61 3.30
N ASN A 44 -11.69 -3.75 2.63
CA ASN A 44 -12.90 -4.17 3.31
C ASN A 44 -12.78 -5.63 3.81
N ALA A 45 -13.50 -5.96 4.89
CA ALA A 45 -13.42 -7.29 5.48
C ALA A 45 -13.91 -8.40 4.53
N SER A 46 -14.87 -8.09 3.64
CA SER A 46 -15.41 -9.05 2.68
C SER A 46 -14.39 -9.42 1.58
N GLN A 47 -13.66 -8.47 1.01
CA GLN A 47 -12.60 -8.72 0.04
C GLN A 47 -11.42 -9.44 0.69
N ARG A 48 -11.07 -9.10 1.93
CA ARG A 48 -10.04 -9.84 2.66
C ARG A 48 -10.40 -11.33 2.83
N ARG A 49 -11.67 -11.64 3.06
CA ARG A 49 -12.16 -13.03 3.13
C ARG A 49 -12.22 -13.70 1.75
N GLN A 50 -12.66 -12.95 0.73
CA GLN A 50 -12.78 -13.46 -0.65
C GLN A 50 -11.42 -13.74 -1.29
N PHE A 51 -10.40 -12.95 -0.94
CA PHE A 51 -9.06 -13.04 -1.49
C PHE A 51 -8.04 -13.21 -0.36
N PRO A 52 -7.87 -14.42 0.20
CA PRO A 52 -6.96 -14.64 1.34
C PRO A 52 -5.50 -14.27 1.02
N LYS A 53 -5.09 -14.34 -0.25
CA LYS A 53 -3.75 -13.90 -0.71
C LYS A 53 -3.59 -12.37 -0.77
N LEU A 54 -4.69 -11.60 -0.71
CA LEU A 54 -4.67 -10.14 -0.75
C LEU A 54 -3.91 -9.56 0.42
N ALA A 55 -4.14 -10.07 1.64
CA ALA A 55 -3.48 -9.56 2.83
C ALA A 55 -1.95 -9.70 2.76
N SER A 56 -1.44 -10.86 2.33
CA SER A 56 0.00 -11.10 2.17
C SER A 56 0.61 -10.21 1.09
N MET A 57 -0.10 -10.00 -0.03
CA MET A 57 0.36 -9.14 -1.11
C MET A 57 0.43 -7.67 -0.68
N VAL A 58 -0.61 -7.18 -0.02
CA VAL A 58 -0.67 -5.84 0.55
C VAL A 58 0.48 -5.61 1.52
N ALA A 59 0.69 -6.53 2.47
CA ALA A 59 1.79 -6.45 3.42
C ALA A 59 3.17 -6.44 2.72
N GLY A 60 3.31 -7.19 1.63
CA GLY A 60 4.52 -7.18 0.81
C GLY A 60 4.76 -5.83 0.13
N ILE A 61 3.73 -5.21 -0.44
CA ILE A 61 3.81 -3.87 -1.04
C ILE A 61 4.12 -2.82 0.03
N GLU A 62 3.45 -2.89 1.19
CA GLU A 62 3.73 -2.02 2.34
C GLU A 62 5.19 -2.10 2.76
N THR A 63 5.73 -3.32 2.90
CA THR A 63 7.13 -3.53 3.30
C THR A 63 8.09 -2.91 2.26
N GLN A 64 7.89 -3.19 0.97
CA GLN A 64 8.74 -2.65 -0.10
C GLN A 64 8.74 -1.12 -0.15
N LEU A 65 7.57 -0.50 0.04
CA LEU A 65 7.45 0.95 0.02
C LEU A 65 8.01 1.57 1.30
N ARG A 66 7.74 0.99 2.46
CA ARG A 66 8.27 1.46 3.76
C ARG A 66 9.79 1.34 3.86
N ASP A 67 10.39 0.35 3.21
CA ASP A 67 11.85 0.20 3.20
C ASP A 67 12.54 1.31 2.42
N ARG A 68 11.89 1.83 1.37
CA ARG A 68 12.46 2.82 0.45
C ARG A 68 12.03 4.25 0.74
N TYR A 69 10.85 4.44 1.30
CA TYR A 69 10.18 5.74 1.31
C TYR A 69 9.66 6.16 2.70
N SER A 70 9.54 7.47 2.86
CA SER A 70 8.91 8.12 4.01
C SER A 70 8.04 9.29 3.53
N LEU A 71 6.91 9.53 4.20
CA LEU A 71 5.98 10.60 3.82
C LEU A 71 6.53 11.97 4.20
N LYS A 72 6.63 12.94 3.29
CA LYS A 72 7.09 14.30 3.60
C LYS A 72 5.99 15.22 4.14
#